data_AF-A0A3Q2XIR1-F1
#
_entry.id   AF-A0A3Q2XIR1-F1
#
_cell.length_a   1.000
_cell.length_b   1.000
_cell.length_c   1.000
_cell.angle_alpha   90.00
_cell.angle_beta   90.00
_cell.angle_gamma   90.00
#
_symmetry.space_group_name_H-M   'P 1'
#
loop_
_entity.id
_entity.type
_entity.pdbx_description
1 polymer ?
#
loop_
_entity_poly.entity_id
_entity_poly.type
_entity_poly.pdbx_seq_one_letter_code
_entity_poly.pdbx_strand_id
1 'polypeptide(L)'
;MLSPAPPWMAERGRLLSCLCLGLFSVLWWVWVSFASFPDEPHVYDAVDQGPFKPQSALADMEFAPMSSYRGPGNQDERSNKELPIILWWSGGLFPHFPGDTERIDCATSSCLATSNRKVQLYKRTSSIIFYGTDFRAYEAPLPRLRHQTWALFHEESPMNNYLLSHGPGIRMFNYTATFRRESDYPLTLQWLPSLSYLLEPTVVSLKEKNHLRLKGLAPVLYMQSHCDVPSDRDRYVRELMKYIQVDSYGKCLNNKALPAHLEDTSTATGEEASFMRFVGRYKFHLALENGRCADYMTEKLWRPLHQGCVPVYRGSPVVADWMPNNHSVIIIDDFVSPKALADFLKFLDGNDDEYAKYLEFKNIRSITNARLLEALEAREWGVNDMSKPNYLNGFECYVCDRENARLAAEQANRKAPRTNPPPKPKMATNAHMGCPLPSPGYGEVQDLPADDEWLQMWPQDYWQSLDQAEGLESLIRANESNPALLWKHIQRIAVSRARGKH
;
A
#
# COMPACT_ATOMS: atom_id res chain seq x y z
N MET A 1 43.57 -27.05 49.85
CA MET A 1 44.34 -25.81 49.66
C MET A 1 43.36 -24.82 49.00
N LEU A 2 42.53 -24.06 49.72
CA LEU A 2 42.60 -23.51 51.09
C LEU A 2 43.74 -22.50 51.29
N SER A 3 43.34 -21.22 51.40
CA SER A 3 43.60 -20.19 52.45
C SER A 3 44.65 -20.48 53.53
N PRO A 4 45.34 -19.45 54.12
CA PRO A 4 44.81 -18.18 54.67
C PRO A 4 45.47 -16.88 54.11
N ALA A 5 45.02 -15.63 54.34
CA ALA A 5 44.13 -14.93 55.33
C ALA A 5 44.90 -14.06 56.39
N PRO A 6 44.26 -13.05 57.05
CA PRO A 6 44.87 -11.73 57.33
C PRO A 6 45.11 -11.39 58.83
N PRO A 7 45.54 -10.16 59.14
CA PRO A 7 44.78 -9.27 60.08
C PRO A 7 44.86 -7.75 59.70
N TRP A 8 44.10 -6.74 60.21
CA TRP A 8 42.87 -6.59 61.03
C TRP A 8 42.33 -5.11 60.99
N MET A 9 41.34 -4.77 61.83
CA MET A 9 40.78 -3.43 62.18
C MET A 9 39.81 -2.74 61.19
N ALA A 10 38.76 -1.97 61.54
CA ALA A 10 37.93 -1.66 62.74
C ALA A 10 37.31 -0.25 62.47
N GLU A 11 36.12 0.19 62.92
CA GLU A 11 35.06 -0.41 63.73
C GLU A 11 33.65 0.24 63.48
N ARG A 12 32.58 -0.50 63.84
CA ARG A 12 31.20 -0.12 64.29
C ARG A 12 30.42 1.09 63.70
N GLY A 13 29.19 0.78 63.27
CA GLY A 13 27.98 1.63 63.31
C GLY A 13 26.70 0.77 63.15
N ARG A 14 25.57 1.09 63.80
CA ARG A 14 24.33 0.25 63.80
C ARG A 14 23.03 1.07 63.94
N LEU A 15 21.90 0.39 63.69
CA LEU A 15 20.48 0.77 63.86
C LEU A 15 19.90 1.61 62.71
N LEU A 16 18.92 1.11 61.94
CA LEU A 16 17.47 0.92 62.18
C LEU A 16 16.67 2.25 62.14
N SER A 17 15.51 2.37 61.47
CA SER A 17 14.77 1.41 60.60
C SER A 17 13.54 2.01 59.89
N CYS A 18 13.12 1.35 58.81
CA CYS A 18 11.72 1.21 58.32
C CYS A 18 11.01 2.27 57.43
N LEU A 19 10.28 1.70 56.44
CA LEU A 19 9.00 2.08 55.83
C LEU A 19 8.91 2.82 54.46
N CYS A 20 8.09 2.18 53.61
CA CYS A 20 7.23 2.69 52.53
C CYS A 20 7.77 2.96 51.10
N LEU A 21 7.36 2.02 50.21
CA LEU A 21 6.71 2.21 48.91
C LEU A 21 7.50 2.83 47.73
N GLY A 22 7.43 2.14 46.57
CA GLY A 22 8.02 2.58 45.30
C GLY A 22 7.80 1.56 44.18
N LEU A 23 6.55 1.42 43.70
CA LEU A 23 6.19 0.63 42.52
C LEU A 23 5.95 1.57 41.31
N PHE A 24 6.02 0.97 40.11
CA PHE A 24 5.76 1.56 38.78
C PHE A 24 6.80 2.57 38.23
N SER A 25 7.58 2.10 37.26
CA SER A 25 8.38 2.89 36.33
C SER A 25 8.09 2.48 34.88
N VAL A 26 6.90 2.84 34.39
CA VAL A 26 6.47 2.72 32.98
C VAL A 26 5.68 3.99 32.64
N LEU A 27 5.79 4.47 31.39
CA LEU A 27 5.31 5.76 30.83
C LEU A 27 6.30 6.93 30.90
N TRP A 28 7.28 6.91 30.00
CA TRP A 28 7.78 8.11 29.32
C TRP A 28 7.99 7.77 27.83
N TRP A 29 8.43 8.73 27.00
CA TRP A 29 8.38 8.70 25.52
C TRP A 29 7.02 9.01 24.89
N VAL A 30 6.48 10.17 25.23
CA VAL A 30 5.50 10.91 24.41
C VAL A 30 5.98 12.38 24.34
N TRP A 31 6.17 12.89 23.12
CA TRP A 31 6.46 14.30 22.74
C TRP A 31 7.78 14.94 23.21
N VAL A 32 8.70 15.13 22.25
CA VAL A 32 9.57 16.33 22.14
C VAL A 32 9.73 16.67 20.66
N SER A 33 9.22 17.82 20.20
CA SER A 33 9.69 18.61 19.02
C SER A 33 8.79 19.83 18.76
N PHE A 34 8.64 20.71 19.76
CA PHE A 34 8.23 22.10 19.55
C PHE A 34 9.10 22.99 20.46
N ALA A 35 10.04 23.69 19.83
CA ALA A 35 10.94 24.66 20.44
C ALA A 35 11.60 25.47 19.30
N SER A 36 11.97 26.74 19.45
CA SER A 36 11.52 27.80 20.37
C SER A 36 11.93 29.13 19.75
N PHE A 37 11.11 30.18 19.89
CA PHE A 37 11.54 31.57 19.64
C PHE A 37 11.37 32.38 20.93
N PRO A 38 12.34 33.24 21.31
CA PRO A 38 12.30 33.97 22.58
C PRO A 38 11.51 35.29 22.47
N ASP A 39 10.75 35.60 23.52
CA ASP A 39 10.21 36.93 23.77
C ASP A 39 11.26 37.84 24.44
N GLU A 40 11.31 39.11 24.04
CA GLU A 40 11.49 40.26 24.96
C GLU A 40 10.73 41.49 24.42
N PRO A 41 10.25 42.40 25.29
CA PRO A 41 9.30 43.46 24.91
C PRO A 41 9.97 44.81 24.61
N HIS A 42 9.24 45.77 24.01
CA HIS A 42 9.02 47.09 24.64
C HIS A 42 8.10 48.05 23.85
N VAL A 43 7.22 48.73 24.62
CA VAL A 43 6.62 50.07 24.41
C VAL A 43 5.62 50.28 23.25
N TYR A 44 4.51 50.96 23.58
CA TYR A 44 3.48 51.46 22.66
C TYR A 44 3.85 52.84 22.12
N ASP A 45 3.36 53.15 20.92
CA ASP A 45 2.76 54.45 20.63
C ASP A 45 1.53 54.25 19.72
N ALA A 46 0.52 55.11 19.83
CA ALA A 46 -0.81 54.85 19.26
C ALA A 46 -1.30 55.97 18.34
N VAL A 47 -1.75 55.61 17.13
CA VAL A 47 -2.52 56.48 16.23
C VAL A 47 -3.73 55.70 15.70
N ASP A 48 -4.93 56.22 15.95
CA ASP A 48 -6.21 55.67 15.50
C ASP A 48 -6.48 56.02 14.03
N GLN A 49 -6.74 54.99 13.20
CA GLN A 49 -7.69 55.10 12.07
C GLN A 49 -8.40 53.76 11.81
N GLY A 50 -9.61 53.60 12.37
CA GLY A 50 -10.80 53.04 11.70
C GLY A 50 -10.79 51.56 11.22
N PRO A 51 -11.75 50.71 11.65
CA PRO A 51 -11.83 49.33 11.17
C PRO A 51 -12.22 49.26 9.69
N PHE A 52 -11.29 48.80 8.84
CA PHE A 52 -11.48 48.63 7.40
C PHE A 52 -12.54 47.56 7.11
N LYS A 53 -13.79 47.98 6.88
CA LYS A 53 -14.85 47.09 6.37
C LYS A 53 -14.62 46.84 4.88
N PRO A 54 -14.26 45.62 4.43
CA PRO A 54 -14.36 45.30 3.01
C PRO A 54 -15.83 45.42 2.59
N GLN A 55 -16.10 46.23 1.58
CA GLN A 55 -17.47 46.43 1.08
C GLN A 55 -17.96 45.14 0.43
N SER A 56 -19.10 44.61 0.89
CA SER A 56 -19.69 43.42 0.29
C SER A 56 -20.34 43.75 -1.04
N ALA A 57 -19.58 43.57 -2.13
CA ALA A 57 -20.10 43.55 -3.49
C ALA A 57 -20.66 42.16 -3.89
N LEU A 58 -20.93 41.29 -2.91
CA LEU A 58 -21.42 39.92 -3.09
C LEU A 58 -22.73 39.64 -2.32
N ALA A 59 -23.29 40.64 -1.62
CA ALA A 59 -24.55 40.50 -0.89
C ALA A 59 -25.78 40.38 -1.82
N ASP A 60 -25.71 41.01 -3.01
CA ASP A 60 -26.83 41.14 -3.94
C ASP A 60 -26.75 40.19 -5.15
N MET A 61 -25.83 39.21 -5.13
CA MET A 61 -25.97 38.06 -6.02
C MET A 61 -26.99 37.10 -5.43
N GLU A 62 -28.20 37.08 -6.01
CA GLU A 62 -29.12 35.96 -5.82
C GLU A 62 -28.39 34.67 -6.23
N PHE A 63 -28.08 33.83 -5.25
CA PHE A 63 -27.61 32.47 -5.51
C PHE A 63 -28.79 31.66 -6.08
N ALA A 64 -29.00 31.79 -7.40
CA ALA A 64 -29.67 30.77 -8.17
C ALA A 64 -29.07 29.41 -7.76
N PRO A 65 -29.88 28.43 -7.34
CA PRO A 65 -29.37 27.22 -6.74
C PRO A 65 -28.49 26.50 -7.76
N MET A 66 -27.17 26.53 -7.54
CA MET A 66 -26.22 25.86 -8.42
C MET A 66 -26.64 24.40 -8.53
N SER A 67 -27.00 23.96 -9.74
CA SER A 67 -27.30 22.56 -9.96
C SER A 67 -26.05 21.76 -9.61
N SER A 68 -26.16 20.90 -8.59
CA SER A 68 -25.09 19.97 -8.20
C SER A 68 -24.57 19.31 -9.46
N TYR A 69 -23.26 19.43 -9.70
CA TYR A 69 -22.63 18.99 -10.96
C TYR A 69 -22.88 17.50 -11.17
N ARG A 70 -23.91 17.17 -11.96
CA ARG A 70 -24.21 15.78 -12.32
C ARG A 70 -23.14 15.34 -13.31
N GLY A 71 -22.44 14.26 -12.99
CA GLY A 71 -21.41 13.69 -13.86
C GLY A 71 -21.94 13.41 -15.28
N PRO A 72 -21.08 13.44 -16.32
CA PRO A 72 -21.53 13.31 -17.71
C PRO A 72 -22.41 12.07 -17.95
N GLY A 73 -23.68 12.30 -18.30
CA GLY A 73 -24.68 11.25 -18.54
C GLY A 73 -25.56 10.87 -17.35
N ASN A 74 -25.24 11.33 -16.13
CA ASN A 74 -26.02 11.01 -14.92
C ASN A 74 -27.34 11.81 -14.85
N GLN A 75 -28.46 11.10 -14.70
CA GLN A 75 -29.82 11.65 -14.62
C GLN A 75 -30.49 11.42 -13.24
N ASP A 76 -29.71 11.17 -12.20
CA ASP A 76 -30.21 10.83 -10.86
C ASP A 76 -30.70 12.08 -10.09
N GLU A 77 -31.99 12.33 -10.23
CA GLU A 77 -32.68 13.48 -9.63
C GLU A 77 -32.96 13.33 -8.13
N ARG A 78 -32.64 12.17 -7.52
CA ARG A 78 -32.91 11.91 -6.11
C ARG A 78 -32.19 12.92 -5.20
N SER A 79 -32.89 13.38 -4.17
CA SER A 79 -32.27 14.25 -3.16
C SER A 79 -31.28 13.47 -2.30
N ASN A 80 -30.35 14.17 -1.63
CA ASN A 80 -29.43 13.56 -0.66
C ASN A 80 -30.16 12.88 0.52
N LYS A 81 -31.47 13.14 0.69
CA LYS A 81 -32.34 12.46 1.65
C LYS A 81 -32.89 11.12 1.11
N GLU A 82 -32.61 10.73 -0.12
CA GLU A 82 -33.07 9.49 -0.76
C GLU A 82 -31.93 8.61 -1.30
N LEU A 83 -30.74 9.19 -1.54
CA LEU A 83 -29.54 8.45 -1.95
C LEU A 83 -29.12 7.40 -0.89
N PRO A 84 -28.54 6.26 -1.34
CA PRO A 84 -27.82 5.37 -0.43
C PRO A 84 -26.57 6.07 0.12
N ILE A 85 -26.22 5.72 1.36
CA ILE A 85 -24.98 6.16 2.00
C ILE A 85 -23.89 5.11 1.77
N ILE A 86 -22.70 5.59 1.44
CA ILE A 86 -21.44 4.84 1.47
C ILE A 86 -20.62 5.39 2.64
N LEU A 87 -20.29 4.52 3.61
CA LEU A 87 -19.50 4.89 4.78
C LEU A 87 -18.04 4.46 4.58
N TRP A 88 -17.11 5.42 4.56
CA TRP A 88 -15.68 5.14 4.73
C TRP A 88 -15.39 4.84 6.20
N TRP A 89 -15.01 3.60 6.50
CA TRP A 89 -14.57 3.23 7.84
C TRP A 89 -13.19 3.83 8.14
N SER A 90 -12.29 3.77 7.17
CA SER A 90 -10.93 4.33 7.21
C SER A 90 -10.94 5.80 6.77
N GLY A 91 -11.34 6.70 7.68
CA GLY A 91 -11.52 8.13 7.36
C GLY A 91 -10.27 8.87 6.87
N GLY A 92 -9.07 8.30 7.08
CA GLY A 92 -7.81 8.87 6.57
C GLY A 92 -7.64 8.80 5.05
N LEU A 93 -8.41 7.96 4.35
CA LEU A 93 -8.52 7.93 2.89
C LEU A 93 -9.90 8.38 2.38
N PHE A 94 -10.63 9.20 3.15
CA PHE A 94 -11.85 9.83 2.64
C PHE A 94 -11.47 10.85 1.55
N PRO A 95 -11.89 10.69 0.28
CA PRO A 95 -11.33 11.47 -0.82
C PRO A 95 -11.89 12.89 -0.95
N HIS A 96 -12.83 13.29 -0.09
CA HIS A 96 -13.52 14.58 -0.15
C HIS A 96 -13.10 15.47 1.02
N PHE A 97 -12.72 16.72 0.74
CA PHE A 97 -12.25 17.71 1.71
C PHE A 97 -12.82 19.09 1.33
N PRO A 98 -13.24 19.95 2.29
CA PRO A 98 -13.09 19.84 3.75
C PRO A 98 -14.26 19.15 4.49
N GLY A 99 -15.25 18.59 3.79
CA GLY A 99 -16.41 17.94 4.41
C GLY A 99 -16.11 16.57 5.05
N ASP A 100 -16.98 16.11 5.95
CA ASP A 100 -17.04 14.71 6.40
C ASP A 100 -18.02 13.86 5.55
N THR A 101 -18.72 14.50 4.63
CA THR A 101 -19.87 14.01 3.88
C THR A 101 -19.97 14.75 2.55
N GLU A 102 -20.15 14.04 1.43
CA GLU A 102 -20.23 14.62 0.09
C GLU A 102 -21.25 13.86 -0.79
N ARG A 103 -21.89 14.55 -1.75
CA ARG A 103 -22.68 13.92 -2.82
C ARG A 103 -21.73 13.54 -3.96
N ILE A 104 -21.67 12.25 -4.27
CA ILE A 104 -20.98 11.76 -5.47
C ILE A 104 -21.99 11.47 -6.58
N ASP A 105 -21.74 12.03 -7.76
CA ASP A 105 -22.53 11.84 -8.98
C ASP A 105 -21.70 11.03 -9.99
N CYS A 106 -21.88 9.72 -9.98
CA CYS A 106 -21.11 8.76 -10.77
C CYS A 106 -21.70 8.55 -12.17
N ALA A 107 -21.21 7.57 -12.94
CA ALA A 107 -21.60 7.41 -14.34
C ALA A 107 -23.07 7.01 -14.54
N THR A 108 -23.65 6.22 -13.64
CA THR A 108 -25.03 5.71 -13.79
C THR A 108 -25.95 6.00 -12.61
N SER A 109 -25.42 6.49 -11.48
CA SER A 109 -26.15 6.72 -10.24
C SER A 109 -25.38 7.65 -9.31
N SER A 110 -26.07 8.14 -8.27
CA SER A 110 -25.47 8.98 -7.24
C SER A 110 -25.58 8.38 -5.84
N CYS A 111 -24.68 8.80 -4.95
CA CYS A 111 -24.61 8.35 -3.56
C CYS A 111 -24.25 9.51 -2.62
N LEU A 112 -24.46 9.32 -1.32
CA LEU A 112 -23.92 10.20 -0.29
C LEU A 112 -22.72 9.48 0.37
N ALA A 113 -21.51 9.92 0.04
CA ALA A 113 -20.28 9.43 0.66
C ALA A 113 -20.07 10.12 2.01
N THR A 114 -19.53 9.42 3.00
CA THR A 114 -19.19 10.03 4.31
C THR A 114 -18.15 9.21 5.07
N SER A 115 -17.33 9.87 5.89
CA SER A 115 -16.46 9.25 6.90
C SER A 115 -17.10 9.18 8.29
N ASN A 116 -18.31 9.73 8.45
CA ASN A 116 -18.98 9.88 9.75
C ASN A 116 -19.58 8.56 10.25
N ARG A 117 -18.77 7.77 10.99
CA ARG A 117 -19.12 6.43 11.52
C ARG A 117 -20.46 6.36 12.27
N LYS A 118 -21.06 7.46 12.72
CA LYS A 118 -22.41 7.49 13.34
C LYS A 118 -23.51 6.93 12.42
N VAL A 119 -23.33 6.99 11.09
CA VAL A 119 -24.30 6.46 10.11
C VAL A 119 -24.23 4.94 9.93
N GLN A 120 -23.28 4.23 10.56
CA GLN A 120 -23.06 2.78 10.38
C GLN A 120 -24.34 1.96 10.48
N LEU A 121 -25.24 2.27 11.42
CA LEU A 121 -26.46 1.49 11.67
C LEU A 121 -27.70 2.01 10.91
N TYR A 122 -27.55 2.99 10.01
CA TYR A 122 -28.69 3.51 9.25
C TYR A 122 -29.12 2.55 8.14
N LYS A 123 -30.45 2.38 7.96
CA LYS A 123 -31.06 1.54 6.91
C LYS A 123 -30.70 1.92 5.47
N ARG A 124 -30.13 3.11 5.27
CA ARG A 124 -29.67 3.63 3.96
C ARG A 124 -28.17 3.49 3.74
N THR A 125 -27.40 3.18 4.78
CA THR A 125 -25.97 2.92 4.67
C THR A 125 -25.84 1.52 4.10
N SER A 126 -25.59 1.46 2.80
CA SER A 126 -25.72 0.23 1.98
C SER A 126 -24.37 -0.42 1.69
N SER A 127 -23.28 0.37 1.72
CA SER A 127 -21.90 -0.14 1.69
C SER A 127 -21.04 0.53 2.76
N ILE A 128 -20.04 -0.20 3.24
CA ILE A 128 -18.94 0.32 4.06
C ILE A 128 -17.62 0.05 3.31
N ILE A 129 -16.86 1.10 3.00
CA ILE A 129 -15.53 1.01 2.39
C ILE A 129 -14.45 0.97 3.48
N PHE A 130 -13.48 0.08 3.31
CA PHE A 130 -12.33 -0.11 4.20
C PHE A 130 -11.02 0.05 3.43
N TYR A 131 -10.06 0.77 4.00
CA TYR A 131 -8.67 0.71 3.55
C TYR A 131 -7.99 -0.51 4.18
N GLY A 132 -7.40 -1.38 3.37
CA GLY A 132 -6.85 -2.66 3.81
C GLY A 132 -5.69 -2.53 4.80
N THR A 133 -4.80 -1.56 4.59
CA THR A 133 -3.68 -1.27 5.51
C THR A 133 -4.16 -0.90 6.92
N ASP A 134 -5.30 -0.20 7.03
CA ASP A 134 -5.91 0.21 8.30
C ASP A 134 -6.84 -0.85 8.90
N PHE A 135 -7.22 -1.87 8.15
CA PHE A 135 -8.25 -2.82 8.58
C PHE A 135 -7.76 -3.70 9.75
N ARG A 136 -8.43 -3.63 10.90
CA ARG A 136 -8.12 -4.43 12.10
C ARG A 136 -9.31 -5.28 12.50
N ALA A 137 -9.08 -6.58 12.69
CA ALA A 137 -10.14 -7.55 12.97
C ALA A 137 -10.93 -7.25 14.26
N TYR A 138 -10.27 -6.64 15.25
CA TYR A 138 -10.86 -6.24 16.53
C TYR A 138 -11.54 -4.85 16.50
N GLU A 139 -11.50 -4.14 15.36
CA GLU A 139 -12.18 -2.85 15.13
C GLU A 139 -13.25 -2.93 14.03
N ALA A 140 -13.60 -4.14 13.58
CA ALA A 140 -14.58 -4.35 12.53
C ALA A 140 -15.98 -3.84 12.95
N PRO A 141 -16.75 -3.19 12.06
CA PRO A 141 -18.06 -2.61 12.35
C PRO A 141 -19.12 -3.71 12.51
N LEU A 142 -19.16 -4.29 13.71
CA LEU A 142 -20.12 -5.31 14.12
C LEU A 142 -21.36 -4.67 14.79
N PRO A 143 -22.54 -5.33 14.75
CA PRO A 143 -22.82 -6.53 13.95
C PRO A 143 -22.96 -6.15 12.47
N ARG A 144 -22.46 -7.00 11.56
CA ARG A 144 -22.58 -6.75 10.11
C ARG A 144 -24.04 -6.88 9.67
N LEU A 145 -24.64 -5.77 9.24
CA LEU A 145 -26.05 -5.74 8.89
C LEU A 145 -26.30 -6.42 7.53
N ARG A 146 -27.39 -7.19 7.41
CA ARG A 146 -27.67 -8.00 6.21
C ARG A 146 -27.88 -7.20 4.93
N HIS A 147 -28.21 -5.91 5.02
CA HIS A 147 -28.37 -5.02 3.87
C HIS A 147 -27.07 -4.34 3.46
N GLN A 148 -25.95 -4.57 4.16
CA GLN A 148 -24.67 -3.91 3.94
C GLN A 148 -23.67 -4.79 3.18
N THR A 149 -23.16 -4.24 2.08
CA THR A 149 -21.92 -4.72 1.48
C THR A 149 -20.71 -4.14 2.22
N TRP A 150 -19.60 -4.88 2.21
CA TRP A 150 -18.29 -4.40 2.64
C TRP A 150 -17.40 -4.31 1.41
N ALA A 151 -16.76 -3.17 1.18
CA ALA A 151 -15.89 -2.92 0.04
C ALA A 151 -14.46 -2.70 0.51
N LEU A 152 -13.50 -3.38 -0.11
CA LEU A 152 -12.07 -3.27 0.23
C LEU A 152 -11.35 -2.42 -0.81
N PHE A 153 -10.62 -1.42 -0.35
CA PHE A 153 -9.61 -0.71 -1.12
C PHE A 153 -8.23 -1.09 -0.54
N HIS A 154 -7.38 -1.77 -1.30
CA HIS A 154 -6.06 -2.21 -0.84
C HIS A 154 -5.09 -2.47 -2.02
N GLU A 155 -4.49 -1.38 -2.49
CA GLU A 155 -3.37 -1.33 -3.42
C GLU A 155 -2.01 -1.69 -2.81
N GLU A 156 -1.92 -1.57 -1.49
CA GLU A 156 -0.69 -1.65 -0.72
C GLU A 156 -0.08 -3.07 -0.62
N SER A 157 1.14 -3.13 -0.09
CA SER A 157 1.86 -4.40 0.11
C SER A 157 1.09 -5.38 1.00
N PRO A 158 1.07 -6.70 0.69
CA PRO A 158 0.46 -7.69 1.57
C PRO A 158 1.08 -7.76 2.97
N MET A 159 2.31 -7.25 3.15
CA MET A 159 2.93 -7.13 4.47
C MET A 159 2.15 -6.21 5.42
N ASN A 160 1.39 -5.24 4.88
CA ASN A 160 0.62 -4.29 5.67
C ASN A 160 -0.61 -4.96 6.31
N ASN A 161 -1.14 -6.03 5.71
CA ASN A 161 -2.26 -6.79 6.28
C ASN A 161 -2.42 -8.21 5.72
N TYR A 162 -1.69 -9.19 6.29
CA TYR A 162 -1.80 -10.59 5.86
C TYR A 162 -3.19 -11.21 6.04
N LEU A 163 -4.09 -10.63 6.84
CA LEU A 163 -5.49 -11.09 6.96
C LEU A 163 -6.16 -11.14 5.59
N LEU A 164 -5.84 -10.17 4.72
CA LEU A 164 -6.40 -10.04 3.37
C LEU A 164 -5.77 -11.02 2.37
N SER A 165 -4.62 -11.62 2.69
CA SER A 165 -4.07 -12.74 1.89
C SER A 165 -4.84 -14.04 2.13
N HIS A 166 -5.49 -14.19 3.29
CA HIS A 166 -6.20 -15.40 3.68
C HIS A 166 -7.62 -15.48 3.14
N GLY A 167 -8.04 -16.70 2.80
CA GLY A 167 -9.37 -17.00 2.29
C GLY A 167 -10.51 -16.48 3.18
N PRO A 168 -10.54 -16.82 4.48
CA PRO A 168 -11.56 -16.30 5.41
C PRO A 168 -11.59 -14.77 5.52
N GLY A 169 -10.47 -14.08 5.27
CA GLY A 169 -10.35 -12.63 5.33
C GLY A 169 -10.87 -11.94 4.08
N ILE A 170 -10.29 -12.24 2.91
CA ILE A 170 -10.69 -11.58 1.65
C ILE A 170 -12.16 -11.87 1.29
N ARG A 171 -12.66 -13.09 1.60
CA ARG A 171 -14.06 -13.49 1.37
C ARG A 171 -15.07 -12.73 2.23
N MET A 172 -14.65 -11.86 3.15
CA MET A 172 -15.56 -10.94 3.85
C MET A 172 -16.05 -9.82 2.92
N PHE A 173 -15.31 -9.44 1.88
CA PHE A 173 -15.63 -8.27 1.07
C PHE A 173 -16.49 -8.64 -0.15
N ASN A 174 -17.39 -7.76 -0.55
CA ASN A 174 -18.32 -7.89 -1.68
C ASN A 174 -17.76 -7.28 -2.97
N TYR A 175 -16.95 -6.23 -2.81
CA TYR A 175 -16.24 -5.51 -3.86
C TYR A 175 -14.80 -5.27 -3.39
N THR A 176 -13.83 -5.35 -4.31
CA THR A 176 -12.40 -5.24 -4.02
C THR A 176 -11.69 -4.42 -5.10
N ALA A 177 -10.95 -3.40 -4.71
CA ALA A 177 -9.92 -2.76 -5.52
C ALA A 177 -8.56 -3.09 -4.94
N THR A 178 -7.73 -3.81 -5.70
CA THR A 178 -6.41 -4.27 -5.25
C THR A 178 -5.45 -4.37 -6.44
N PHE A 179 -4.16 -4.61 -6.18
CA PHE A 179 -3.20 -4.90 -7.25
C PHE A 179 -3.53 -6.17 -8.08
N ARG A 180 -4.39 -7.09 -7.61
CA ARG A 180 -4.75 -8.32 -8.36
C ARG A 180 -5.65 -8.03 -9.56
N ARG A 181 -5.30 -8.60 -10.72
CA ARG A 181 -6.12 -8.48 -11.95
C ARG A 181 -7.50 -9.12 -11.83
N GLU A 182 -7.65 -10.10 -10.93
CA GLU A 182 -8.93 -10.76 -10.66
C GLU A 182 -9.81 -10.00 -9.64
N SER A 183 -9.33 -8.88 -9.08
CA SER A 183 -10.15 -8.05 -8.19
C SER A 183 -11.20 -7.25 -8.96
N ASP A 184 -12.26 -6.84 -8.26
CA ASP A 184 -13.48 -6.31 -8.87
C ASP A 184 -13.31 -4.96 -9.59
N TYR A 185 -12.26 -4.23 -9.20
CA TYR A 185 -11.81 -2.96 -9.76
C TYR A 185 -10.27 -2.94 -9.72
N PRO A 186 -9.58 -3.57 -10.69
CA PRO A 186 -8.16 -3.91 -10.56
C PRO A 186 -7.25 -2.68 -10.66
N LEU A 187 -6.27 -2.61 -9.76
CA LEU A 187 -5.26 -1.56 -9.60
C LEU A 187 -3.86 -2.00 -10.09
N THR A 188 -3.77 -3.12 -10.81
CA THR A 188 -2.53 -3.79 -11.25
C THR A 188 -1.52 -2.88 -11.96
N LEU A 189 -1.99 -1.83 -12.64
CA LEU A 189 -1.16 -0.87 -13.38
C LEU A 189 -1.16 0.53 -12.76
N GLN A 190 -1.40 0.68 -11.44
CA GLN A 190 -1.50 2.02 -10.82
C GLN A 190 -0.18 2.79 -10.77
N TRP A 191 0.93 2.06 -10.86
CA TRP A 191 2.27 2.63 -10.92
C TRP A 191 2.77 2.82 -12.36
N LEU A 192 1.88 2.65 -13.35
CA LEU A 192 2.12 2.91 -14.77
C LEU A 192 1.10 3.96 -15.28
N PRO A 193 1.45 5.25 -15.35
CA PRO A 193 0.51 6.30 -15.73
C PRO A 193 -0.09 6.13 -17.12
N SER A 194 0.73 5.81 -18.13
CA SER A 194 0.31 5.69 -19.52
C SER A 194 1.28 4.85 -20.34
N LEU A 195 0.95 4.58 -21.61
CA LEU A 195 1.91 4.03 -22.57
C LEU A 195 3.01 5.05 -22.94
N SER A 196 2.68 6.35 -23.02
CA SER A 196 3.66 7.40 -23.33
C SER A 196 4.75 7.52 -22.26
N TYR A 197 4.41 7.31 -20.99
CA TYR A 197 5.36 7.28 -19.86
C TYR A 197 6.51 6.27 -20.09
N LEU A 198 6.22 5.11 -20.68
CA LEU A 198 7.23 4.12 -21.03
C LEU A 198 8.06 4.53 -22.25
N LEU A 199 7.49 5.30 -23.18
CA LEU A 199 8.12 5.74 -24.43
C LEU A 199 9.01 6.99 -24.26
N GLU A 200 8.95 7.68 -23.12
CA GLU A 200 9.81 8.84 -22.84
C GLU A 200 11.30 8.53 -23.05
N PRO A 201 12.11 9.45 -23.62
CA PRO A 201 13.52 9.20 -23.90
C PRO A 201 14.33 8.84 -22.65
N THR A 202 15.40 8.06 -22.83
CA THR A 202 16.31 7.68 -21.74
C THR A 202 16.93 8.92 -21.08
N VAL A 203 16.72 9.10 -19.77
CA VAL A 203 17.12 10.33 -19.04
C VAL A 203 18.65 10.52 -19.06
N VAL A 204 19.40 9.43 -19.11
CA VAL A 204 20.86 9.42 -19.33
C VAL A 204 21.19 8.46 -20.47
N SER A 205 21.90 8.94 -21.49
CA SER A 205 22.28 8.13 -22.65
C SER A 205 23.34 7.09 -22.32
N LEU A 206 23.33 5.95 -23.03
CA LEU A 206 24.26 4.84 -22.82
C LEU A 206 25.74 5.27 -22.81
N LYS A 207 26.13 6.20 -23.68
CA LYS A 207 27.47 6.80 -23.72
C LYS A 207 27.86 7.45 -22.38
N GLU A 208 26.94 8.17 -21.73
CA GLU A 208 27.20 8.80 -20.43
C GLU A 208 27.16 7.78 -19.29
N LYS A 209 26.27 6.77 -19.34
CA LYS A 209 26.30 5.64 -18.40
C LYS A 209 27.67 4.95 -18.39
N ASN A 210 28.24 4.71 -19.58
CA ASN A 210 29.57 4.12 -19.74
C ASN A 210 30.70 5.06 -19.29
N HIS A 211 30.57 6.36 -19.53
CA HIS A 211 31.52 7.35 -19.01
C HIS A 211 31.54 7.39 -17.47
N LEU A 212 30.37 7.27 -16.82
CA LEU A 212 30.25 7.19 -15.37
C LEU A 212 30.74 5.83 -14.83
N ARG A 213 30.49 4.73 -15.55
CA ARG A 213 31.03 3.40 -15.25
C ARG A 213 32.56 3.40 -15.21
N LEU A 214 33.21 4.02 -16.20
CA LEU A 214 34.67 4.23 -16.24
C LEU A 214 35.20 5.13 -15.11
N LYS A 215 34.35 6.00 -14.53
CA LYS A 215 34.66 6.80 -13.33
C LYS A 215 34.42 6.06 -12.01
N GLY A 216 34.10 4.77 -12.05
CA GLY A 216 33.93 3.93 -10.85
C GLY A 216 32.51 3.90 -10.27
N LEU A 217 31.50 4.32 -11.04
CA LEU A 217 30.09 3.99 -10.72
C LEU A 217 29.89 2.47 -10.80
N ALA A 218 29.08 1.87 -9.92
CA ALA A 218 28.68 0.47 -10.09
C ALA A 218 27.78 0.30 -11.34
N PRO A 219 27.69 -0.91 -11.93
CA PRO A 219 26.74 -1.18 -13.01
C PRO A 219 25.31 -1.32 -12.49
N VAL A 220 25.14 -1.74 -11.23
CA VAL A 220 23.86 -2.03 -10.57
C VAL A 220 23.61 -1.05 -9.42
N LEU A 221 22.38 -0.53 -9.36
CA LEU A 221 21.86 0.30 -8.28
C LEU A 221 20.91 -0.48 -7.36
N TYR A 222 21.00 -0.25 -6.05
CA TYR A 222 19.98 -0.58 -5.06
C TYR A 222 19.49 0.70 -4.37
N MET A 223 18.17 0.88 -4.33
CA MET A 223 17.54 2.10 -3.79
C MET A 223 16.32 1.71 -2.95
N GLN A 224 16.55 1.15 -1.77
CA GLN A 224 15.50 0.67 -0.87
C GLN A 224 15.70 1.18 0.56
N SER A 225 14.62 1.66 1.16
CA SER A 225 14.63 2.30 2.50
C SER A 225 13.65 1.68 3.50
N HIS A 226 13.02 0.57 3.13
CA HIS A 226 12.23 -0.31 4.00
C HIS A 226 12.93 -1.66 4.00
N CYS A 227 13.57 -2.03 5.11
CA CYS A 227 14.43 -3.21 5.19
C CYS A 227 13.70 -4.35 5.89
N ASP A 228 14.30 -5.55 5.91
CA ASP A 228 13.84 -6.67 6.74
C ASP A 228 12.41 -7.14 6.43
N VAL A 229 12.02 -6.92 5.17
CA VAL A 229 10.69 -7.15 4.57
C VAL A 229 10.41 -8.64 4.27
N PRO A 230 9.14 -9.07 4.12
CA PRO A 230 8.80 -10.48 3.88
C PRO A 230 9.26 -11.06 2.52
N SER A 231 9.76 -10.25 1.59
CA SER A 231 10.47 -10.76 0.40
C SER A 231 11.94 -11.12 0.66
N ASP A 232 12.50 -10.76 1.83
CA ASP A 232 13.89 -11.00 2.26
C ASP A 232 14.94 -10.57 1.21
N ARG A 233 14.57 -9.55 0.43
CA ARG A 233 15.36 -9.02 -0.70
C ARG A 233 16.79 -8.64 -0.31
N ASP A 234 16.99 -8.13 0.91
CA ASP A 234 18.29 -7.73 1.41
C ASP A 234 19.25 -8.92 1.59
N ARG A 235 18.76 -10.13 1.91
CA ARG A 235 19.58 -11.35 1.94
C ARG A 235 20.05 -11.75 0.54
N TYR A 236 19.16 -11.67 -0.47
CA TYR A 236 19.54 -11.91 -1.86
C TYR A 236 20.58 -10.89 -2.36
N VAL A 237 20.39 -9.60 -2.07
CA VAL A 237 21.33 -8.55 -2.51
C VAL A 237 22.69 -8.69 -1.81
N ARG A 238 22.74 -9.05 -0.52
CA ARG A 238 24.00 -9.38 0.19
C ARG A 238 24.76 -10.52 -0.49
N GLU A 239 24.07 -11.52 -1.03
CA GLU A 239 24.72 -12.60 -1.80
C GLU A 239 25.21 -12.11 -3.18
N LEU A 240 24.36 -11.37 -3.91
CA LEU A 240 24.68 -10.80 -5.23
C LEU A 240 25.92 -9.89 -5.18
N MET A 241 26.07 -9.10 -4.11
CA MET A 241 27.19 -8.18 -3.87
C MET A 241 28.56 -8.88 -3.77
N LYS A 242 28.61 -10.19 -3.49
CA LYS A 242 29.86 -10.98 -3.55
C LYS A 242 30.38 -11.15 -4.97
N TYR A 243 29.51 -11.03 -5.97
CA TYR A 243 29.79 -11.38 -7.36
C TYR A 243 29.76 -10.20 -8.33
N ILE A 244 29.06 -9.10 -8.02
CA ILE A 244 29.02 -7.87 -8.81
C ILE A 244 28.97 -6.63 -7.91
N GLN A 245 29.55 -5.53 -8.37
CA GLN A 245 29.44 -4.24 -7.68
C GLN A 245 27.97 -3.76 -7.69
N VAL A 246 27.45 -3.41 -6.51
CA VAL A 246 26.16 -2.77 -6.32
C VAL A 246 26.37 -1.52 -5.47
N ASP A 247 25.92 -0.37 -5.96
CA ASP A 247 25.83 0.85 -5.17
C ASP A 247 24.46 0.90 -4.48
N SER A 248 24.42 0.91 -3.15
CA SER A 248 23.20 1.08 -2.35
C SER A 248 23.20 2.41 -1.62
N TYR A 249 22.18 3.23 -1.90
CA TYR A 249 21.98 4.57 -1.33
C TYR A 249 20.76 4.70 -0.42
N GLY A 250 19.86 3.71 -0.44
CA GLY A 250 18.74 3.67 0.49
C GLY A 250 19.18 3.20 1.87
N LYS A 251 18.26 3.21 2.85
CA LYS A 251 18.58 2.78 4.22
C LYS A 251 19.10 1.33 4.29
N CYS A 252 18.73 0.48 3.34
CA CYS A 252 19.07 -0.95 3.35
C CYS A 252 20.43 -1.20 2.68
N LEU A 253 21.33 -1.86 3.41
CA LEU A 253 22.73 -2.16 3.05
C LEU A 253 23.67 -0.94 2.87
N ASN A 254 23.13 0.24 2.51
CA ASN A 254 23.72 1.58 2.57
C ASN A 254 25.27 1.63 2.51
N ASN A 255 25.83 1.34 1.33
CA ASN A 255 27.29 1.37 1.10
C ASN A 255 27.75 2.65 0.36
N LYS A 256 26.82 3.55 0.03
CA LYS A 256 27.08 4.88 -0.54
C LYS A 256 26.17 5.91 0.10
N ALA A 257 26.74 7.03 0.56
CA ALA A 257 25.95 8.19 0.93
C ALA A 257 25.20 8.76 -0.28
N LEU A 258 23.89 9.01 -0.13
CA LEU A 258 23.08 9.74 -1.10
C LEU A 258 23.50 11.22 -1.09
N PRO A 259 23.44 11.96 -2.22
CA PRO A 259 23.69 13.41 -2.20
C PRO A 259 22.62 14.15 -1.40
N ALA A 260 23.03 15.12 -0.58
CA ALA A 260 22.14 15.86 0.33
C ALA A 260 20.89 16.51 -0.34
N HIS A 261 20.96 16.87 -1.63
CA HIS A 261 19.80 17.39 -2.36
C HIS A 261 18.75 16.33 -2.74
N LEU A 262 19.03 15.05 -2.49
CA LEU A 262 18.14 13.90 -2.67
C LEU A 262 17.80 13.21 -1.33
N GLU A 263 18.31 13.70 -0.20
CA GLU A 263 18.04 13.12 1.13
C GLU A 263 16.62 13.41 1.62
N ASP A 264 15.95 14.45 1.09
CA ASP A 264 14.52 14.66 1.34
C ASP A 264 13.71 13.52 0.68
N THR A 265 13.03 12.75 1.53
CA THR A 265 12.21 11.61 1.12
C THR A 265 11.03 11.99 0.23
N SER A 266 10.64 13.28 0.15
CA SER A 266 9.67 13.77 -0.84
C SER A 266 10.12 13.50 -2.28
N THR A 267 11.44 13.58 -2.54
CA THR A 267 12.03 13.33 -3.87
C THR A 267 11.99 11.86 -4.26
N ALA A 268 12.12 10.96 -3.28
CA ALA A 268 12.12 9.50 -3.49
C ALA A 268 10.72 8.93 -3.74
N THR A 269 9.67 9.54 -3.17
CA THR A 269 8.27 9.15 -3.45
C THR A 269 7.69 9.85 -4.67
N GLY A 270 8.17 11.04 -5.02
CA GLY A 270 7.78 11.76 -6.24
C GLY A 270 8.43 11.25 -7.53
N GLU A 271 8.13 11.95 -8.63
CA GLU A 271 8.83 11.80 -9.93
C GLU A 271 9.80 12.96 -10.15
N GLU A 272 10.54 13.32 -9.09
CA GLU A 272 11.42 14.49 -9.08
C GLU A 272 12.56 14.31 -10.10
N ALA A 273 12.76 15.31 -10.97
CA ALA A 273 13.60 15.19 -12.15
C ALA A 273 15.09 14.94 -11.83
N SER A 274 15.61 15.49 -10.73
CA SER A 274 16.99 15.27 -10.29
C SER A 274 17.19 13.87 -9.72
N PHE A 275 16.23 13.33 -8.95
CA PHE A 275 16.19 11.94 -8.51
C PHE A 275 16.07 10.97 -9.68
N MET A 276 15.11 11.19 -10.59
CA MET A 276 14.93 10.38 -11.81
C MET A 276 16.21 10.37 -12.66
N ARG A 277 16.91 11.52 -12.78
CA ARG A 277 18.20 11.62 -13.44
C ARG A 277 19.33 10.92 -12.69
N PHE A 278 19.37 11.01 -11.37
CA PHE A 278 20.36 10.35 -10.52
C PHE A 278 20.29 8.82 -10.66
N VAL A 279 19.08 8.26 -10.65
CA VAL A 279 18.81 6.83 -10.86
C VAL A 279 19.10 6.43 -12.31
N GLY A 280 18.76 7.30 -13.28
CA GLY A 280 18.99 7.12 -14.71
C GLY A 280 20.44 6.84 -15.13
N ARG A 281 21.43 7.20 -14.29
CA ARG A 281 22.87 7.00 -14.55
C ARG A 281 23.33 5.54 -14.63
N TYR A 282 22.59 4.61 -14.02
CA TYR A 282 22.97 3.19 -13.93
C TYR A 282 22.51 2.39 -15.15
N LYS A 283 23.20 1.30 -15.49
CA LYS A 283 22.67 0.33 -16.48
C LYS A 283 21.51 -0.46 -15.87
N PHE A 284 21.68 -0.97 -14.64
CA PHE A 284 20.72 -1.86 -13.99
C PHE A 284 20.17 -1.29 -12.68
N HIS A 285 18.89 -1.54 -12.40
CA HIS A 285 18.22 -1.17 -11.14
C HIS A 285 17.63 -2.42 -10.49
N LEU A 286 17.96 -2.70 -9.23
CA LEU A 286 17.39 -3.83 -8.47
C LEU A 286 15.94 -3.52 -8.04
N ALA A 287 15.00 -3.89 -8.91
CA ALA A 287 13.57 -3.65 -8.81
C ALA A 287 12.91 -4.74 -7.93
N LEU A 288 13.22 -4.73 -6.64
CA LEU A 288 12.82 -5.78 -5.71
C LEU A 288 11.64 -5.32 -4.85
N GLU A 289 10.50 -6.00 -4.96
CA GLU A 289 9.32 -5.70 -4.13
C GLU A 289 9.53 -6.07 -2.66
N ASN A 290 8.74 -5.50 -1.75
CA ASN A 290 8.75 -5.86 -0.32
C ASN A 290 7.94 -7.14 -0.01
N GLY A 291 7.04 -7.56 -0.91
CA GLY A 291 6.34 -8.84 -0.84
C GLY A 291 6.32 -9.53 -2.21
N ARG A 292 6.31 -10.88 -2.24
CA ARG A 292 6.19 -11.68 -3.47
C ARG A 292 4.74 -12.14 -3.62
N CYS A 293 3.97 -11.49 -4.50
CA CYS A 293 2.56 -11.82 -4.73
C CYS A 293 2.17 -11.55 -6.18
N ALA A 294 1.27 -12.36 -6.75
CA ALA A 294 0.79 -12.19 -8.12
C ALA A 294 0.27 -10.76 -8.35
N ASP A 295 0.62 -10.18 -9.48
CA ASP A 295 0.30 -8.80 -9.90
C ASP A 295 0.78 -7.66 -8.96
N TYR A 296 1.44 -7.95 -7.84
CA TYR A 296 2.05 -6.91 -7.01
C TYR A 296 3.31 -6.37 -7.70
N MET A 297 3.13 -5.24 -8.42
CA MET A 297 4.17 -4.56 -9.19
C MET A 297 4.09 -3.06 -8.91
N THR A 298 5.13 -2.50 -8.31
CA THR A 298 5.12 -1.13 -7.81
C THR A 298 5.96 -0.19 -8.66
N GLU A 299 6.16 1.06 -8.21
CA GLU A 299 7.03 2.05 -8.86
C GLU A 299 8.45 1.53 -9.10
N LYS A 300 8.88 0.54 -8.33
CA LYS A 300 10.17 -0.17 -8.42
C LYS A 300 10.35 -0.85 -9.77
N LEU A 301 9.29 -1.37 -10.40
CA LEU A 301 9.33 -1.93 -11.75
C LEU A 301 9.27 -0.84 -12.84
N TRP A 302 8.33 0.09 -12.71
CA TRP A 302 7.98 1.01 -13.79
C TRP A 302 8.91 2.21 -13.93
N ARG A 303 9.47 2.74 -12.82
CA ARG A 303 10.39 3.89 -12.86
C ARG A 303 11.70 3.59 -13.62
N PRO A 304 12.38 2.43 -13.42
CA PRO A 304 13.55 2.08 -14.24
C PRO A 304 13.23 2.04 -15.74
N LEU A 305 12.10 1.41 -16.13
CA LEU A 305 11.66 1.35 -17.53
C LEU A 305 11.46 2.76 -18.10
N HIS A 306 10.77 3.64 -17.37
CA HIS A 306 10.61 5.04 -17.74
C HIS A 306 11.97 5.77 -17.88
N GLN A 307 12.86 5.66 -16.90
CA GLN A 307 14.18 6.31 -16.90
C GLN A 307 15.13 5.82 -18.02
N GLY A 308 14.90 4.61 -18.56
CA GLY A 308 15.81 3.94 -19.49
C GLY A 308 16.91 3.14 -18.80
N CYS A 309 16.64 2.62 -17.60
CA CYS A 309 17.46 1.66 -16.88
C CYS A 309 16.80 0.27 -16.96
N VAL A 310 17.59 -0.80 -17.05
CA VAL A 310 17.04 -2.15 -17.13
C VAL A 310 16.69 -2.62 -15.71
N PRO A 311 15.40 -2.88 -15.38
CA PRO A 311 15.03 -3.44 -14.09
C PRO A 311 15.49 -4.90 -13.99
N VAL A 312 16.16 -5.20 -12.89
CA VAL A 312 16.52 -6.55 -12.43
C VAL A 312 15.52 -6.88 -11.32
N TYR A 313 14.44 -7.58 -11.69
CA TYR A 313 13.18 -7.59 -10.95
C TYR A 313 12.94 -8.84 -10.13
N ARG A 314 12.31 -8.68 -8.96
CA ARG A 314 11.72 -9.78 -8.19
C ARG A 314 10.53 -9.31 -7.35
N GLY A 315 9.40 -10.00 -7.46
CA GLY A 315 8.16 -9.62 -6.79
C GLY A 315 7.00 -10.48 -7.24
N SER A 316 6.20 -9.97 -8.19
CA SER A 316 5.16 -10.72 -8.87
C SER A 316 5.73 -11.87 -9.72
N PRO A 317 5.34 -13.14 -9.48
CA PRO A 317 5.74 -14.27 -10.32
C PRO A 317 5.06 -14.26 -11.71
N VAL A 318 4.11 -13.35 -11.95
CA VAL A 318 3.40 -13.17 -13.22
C VAL A 318 3.72 -11.83 -13.89
N VAL A 319 4.83 -11.19 -13.50
CA VAL A 319 5.30 -9.91 -14.07
C VAL A 319 5.47 -9.94 -15.60
N ALA A 320 5.82 -11.10 -16.17
CA ALA A 320 5.94 -11.28 -17.62
C ALA A 320 4.66 -10.97 -18.40
N ASP A 321 3.47 -11.19 -17.80
CA ASP A 321 2.17 -10.83 -18.39
C ASP A 321 2.02 -9.32 -18.66
N TRP A 322 2.86 -8.48 -18.04
CA TRP A 322 2.71 -7.02 -18.01
C TRP A 322 3.91 -6.26 -18.58
N MET A 323 4.97 -6.96 -19.00
CA MET A 323 6.13 -6.32 -19.60
C MET A 323 5.79 -5.73 -20.97
N PRO A 324 6.37 -4.59 -21.38
CA PRO A 324 6.23 -4.06 -22.74
C PRO A 324 6.51 -5.09 -23.85
N ASN A 325 7.52 -5.94 -23.65
CA ASN A 325 7.82 -7.13 -24.45
C ASN A 325 8.61 -8.15 -23.60
N ASN A 326 8.93 -9.31 -24.18
CA ASN A 326 9.66 -10.39 -23.49
C ASN A 326 11.15 -10.07 -23.19
N HIS A 327 11.62 -8.86 -23.45
CA HIS A 327 13.03 -8.48 -23.39
C HIS A 327 13.24 -7.05 -22.87
N SER A 328 12.42 -6.60 -21.91
CA SER A 328 12.56 -5.28 -21.26
C SER A 328 12.94 -5.34 -19.77
N VAL A 329 12.96 -6.54 -19.18
CA VAL A 329 13.20 -6.78 -17.75
C VAL A 329 14.09 -8.02 -17.60
N ILE A 330 14.94 -8.06 -16.57
CA ILE A 330 15.70 -9.25 -16.19
C ILE A 330 15.03 -9.83 -14.94
N ILE A 331 14.34 -10.97 -15.05
CA ILE A 331 13.68 -11.63 -13.92
C ILE A 331 14.73 -12.38 -13.11
N ILE A 332 14.80 -12.14 -11.79
CA ILE A 332 15.80 -12.78 -10.92
C ILE A 332 15.57 -14.30 -10.79
N ASP A 333 14.32 -14.72 -10.71
CA ASP A 333 13.95 -16.13 -10.50
C ASP A 333 14.25 -17.05 -11.72
N ASP A 334 14.62 -16.48 -12.88
CA ASP A 334 15.10 -17.23 -14.05
C ASP A 334 16.56 -17.72 -13.89
N PHE A 335 17.31 -17.20 -12.89
CA PHE A 335 18.73 -17.50 -12.68
C PHE A 335 18.96 -18.47 -11.52
N VAL A 336 19.63 -19.59 -11.80
CA VAL A 336 19.95 -20.65 -10.81
C VAL A 336 20.80 -20.21 -9.61
N SER A 337 21.37 -18.99 -9.61
CA SER A 337 22.08 -18.40 -8.47
C SER A 337 22.31 -16.89 -8.64
N PRO A 338 22.56 -16.14 -7.55
CA PRO A 338 23.05 -14.76 -7.61
C PRO A 338 24.36 -14.61 -8.41
N LYS A 339 25.22 -15.64 -8.42
CA LYS A 339 26.42 -15.66 -9.26
C LYS A 339 26.08 -15.70 -10.75
N ALA A 340 25.13 -16.55 -11.16
CA ALA A 340 24.70 -16.64 -12.56
C ALA A 340 24.10 -15.31 -13.04
N LEU A 341 23.26 -14.68 -12.21
CA LEU A 341 22.75 -13.33 -12.47
C LEU A 341 23.89 -12.30 -12.58
N ALA A 342 24.83 -12.28 -11.62
CA ALA A 342 25.98 -11.36 -11.64
C ALA A 342 26.85 -11.51 -12.88
N ASP A 343 27.08 -12.74 -13.36
CA ASP A 343 27.89 -12.99 -14.56
C ASP A 343 27.15 -12.59 -15.85
N PHE A 344 25.82 -12.75 -15.90
CA PHE A 344 24.98 -12.22 -16.98
C PHE A 344 24.95 -10.69 -17.00
N LEU A 345 24.81 -10.05 -15.83
CA LEU A 345 24.84 -8.58 -15.71
C LEU A 345 26.21 -7.99 -16.11
N LYS A 346 27.33 -8.70 -15.87
CA LYS A 346 28.66 -8.30 -16.39
C LYS A 346 28.75 -8.40 -17.91
N PHE A 347 28.15 -9.43 -18.51
CA PHE A 347 28.12 -9.59 -19.97
C PHE A 347 27.40 -8.40 -20.61
N LEU A 348 26.25 -7.98 -20.07
CA LEU A 348 25.51 -6.79 -20.54
C LEU A 348 26.19 -5.46 -20.14
N ASP A 349 26.89 -5.38 -19.01
CA ASP A 349 27.71 -4.20 -18.65
C ASP A 349 28.83 -3.97 -19.68
N GLY A 350 29.48 -5.05 -20.13
CA GLY A 350 30.55 -5.04 -21.13
C GLY A 350 30.10 -5.08 -22.60
N ASN A 351 28.80 -5.21 -22.90
CA ASN A 351 28.29 -5.31 -24.27
C ASN A 351 27.10 -4.35 -24.47
N ASP A 352 27.38 -3.20 -25.08
CA ASP A 352 26.39 -2.15 -25.33
C ASP A 352 25.29 -2.56 -26.31
N ASP A 353 25.60 -3.41 -27.32
CA ASP A 353 24.61 -3.85 -28.30
C ASP A 353 23.58 -4.80 -27.66
N GLU A 354 24.03 -5.72 -26.80
CA GLU A 354 23.13 -6.61 -26.05
C GLU A 354 22.36 -5.86 -24.96
N TYR A 355 22.97 -4.87 -24.30
CA TYR A 355 22.26 -3.97 -23.39
C TYR A 355 21.20 -3.12 -24.11
N ALA A 356 21.50 -2.60 -25.31
CA ALA A 356 20.59 -1.73 -26.07
C ALA A 356 19.27 -2.42 -26.43
N LYS A 357 19.30 -3.74 -26.69
CA LYS A 357 18.09 -4.56 -26.93
C LYS A 357 17.09 -4.48 -25.79
N TYR A 358 17.55 -4.38 -24.54
CA TYR A 358 16.67 -4.21 -23.38
C TYR A 358 15.92 -2.88 -23.33
N LEU A 359 16.31 -1.91 -24.16
CA LEU A 359 15.67 -0.59 -24.27
C LEU A 359 14.86 -0.43 -25.57
N GLU A 360 14.74 -1.46 -26.41
CA GLU A 360 13.99 -1.38 -27.66
C GLU A 360 12.52 -1.01 -27.46
N PHE A 361 11.91 -1.36 -26.31
CA PHE A 361 10.54 -0.98 -25.95
C PHE A 361 10.29 0.53 -25.91
N LYS A 362 11.35 1.37 -25.89
CA LYS A 362 11.26 2.83 -26.10
C LYS A 362 10.71 3.20 -27.48
N ASN A 363 10.72 2.27 -28.44
CA ASN A 363 9.98 2.38 -29.68
C ASN A 363 8.62 1.69 -29.54
N ILE A 364 7.53 2.43 -29.80
CA ILE A 364 6.15 1.91 -29.80
C ILE A 364 5.98 0.64 -30.65
N ARG A 365 6.75 0.48 -31.73
CA ARG A 365 6.72 -0.71 -32.60
C ARG A 365 7.29 -1.98 -31.95
N SER A 366 8.05 -1.83 -30.88
CA SER A 366 8.67 -2.93 -30.13
C SER A 366 7.90 -3.28 -28.86
N ILE A 367 6.77 -2.61 -28.58
CA ILE A 367 5.82 -3.00 -27.53
C ILE A 367 4.85 -4.01 -28.15
N THR A 368 4.90 -5.26 -27.68
CA THR A 368 4.21 -6.40 -28.30
C THR A 368 3.18 -7.07 -27.39
N ASN A 369 3.11 -6.67 -26.12
CA ASN A 369 2.20 -7.25 -25.15
C ASN A 369 0.78 -6.69 -25.28
N ALA A 370 -0.11 -7.46 -25.91
CA ALA A 370 -1.53 -7.12 -26.07
C ALA A 370 -2.25 -6.91 -24.72
N ARG A 371 -1.98 -7.74 -23.69
CA ARG A 371 -2.62 -7.61 -22.36
C ARG A 371 -2.32 -6.24 -21.74
N LEU A 372 -1.07 -5.78 -21.83
CA LEU A 372 -0.66 -4.47 -21.32
C LEU A 372 -1.40 -3.34 -22.03
N LEU A 373 -1.53 -3.42 -23.36
CA LEU A 373 -2.20 -2.41 -24.17
C LEU A 373 -3.71 -2.37 -23.89
N GLU A 374 -4.37 -3.52 -23.96
CA GLU A 374 -5.81 -3.68 -23.66
C GLU A 374 -6.16 -3.19 -22.25
N ALA A 375 -5.33 -3.51 -21.25
CA ALA A 375 -5.56 -3.09 -19.86
C ALA A 375 -5.31 -1.60 -19.61
N LEU A 376 -4.45 -0.93 -20.38
CA LEU A 376 -4.28 0.53 -20.33
C LEU A 376 -5.41 1.27 -21.06
N GLU A 377 -5.88 0.73 -22.18
CA GLU A 377 -6.99 1.29 -22.95
C GLU A 377 -8.32 1.18 -22.19
N ALA A 378 -8.65 -0.01 -21.67
CA ALA A 378 -9.88 -0.27 -20.92
C ALA A 378 -9.90 0.32 -19.50
N ARG A 379 -8.83 1.01 -19.06
CA ARG A 379 -8.72 1.54 -17.70
C ARG A 379 -9.62 2.76 -17.49
N GLU A 380 -10.67 2.60 -16.68
CA GLU A 380 -11.64 3.66 -16.36
C GLU A 380 -11.01 4.82 -15.55
N TRP A 381 -9.88 4.58 -14.88
CA TRP A 381 -9.21 5.52 -13.97
C TRP A 381 -7.82 5.97 -14.46
N GLY A 382 -7.39 7.12 -13.95
CA GLY A 382 -6.14 7.80 -14.28
C GLY A 382 -5.13 7.84 -13.13
N VAL A 383 -3.88 8.17 -13.48
CA VAL A 383 -2.78 8.45 -12.55
C VAL A 383 -2.09 9.70 -13.09
N ASN A 384 -2.15 10.81 -12.34
CA ASN A 384 -1.77 12.16 -12.80
C ASN A 384 -2.49 12.60 -14.11
N ASP A 385 -3.61 11.96 -14.45
CA ASP A 385 -4.41 12.20 -15.65
C ASP A 385 -5.72 12.90 -15.25
N MET A 386 -5.81 14.20 -15.55
CA MET A 386 -6.96 15.04 -15.22
C MET A 386 -8.20 14.77 -16.09
N SER A 387 -8.11 13.90 -17.11
CA SER A 387 -9.25 13.52 -17.95
C SER A 387 -10.04 12.33 -17.40
N LYS A 388 -9.51 11.63 -16.40
CA LYS A 388 -10.11 10.45 -15.75
C LYS A 388 -10.25 10.68 -14.24
N PRO A 389 -11.16 9.99 -13.54
CA PRO A 389 -11.12 9.92 -12.09
C PRO A 389 -9.81 9.27 -11.64
N ASN A 390 -9.25 9.70 -10.50
CA ASN A 390 -8.22 8.91 -9.82
C ASN A 390 -8.82 7.56 -9.36
N TYR A 391 -7.98 6.57 -9.08
CA TYR A 391 -8.43 5.22 -8.73
C TYR A 391 -9.25 5.12 -7.42
N LEU A 392 -9.07 6.05 -6.48
CA LEU A 392 -9.77 6.07 -5.18
C LEU A 392 -11.23 6.54 -5.37
N ASN A 393 -11.42 7.68 -6.02
CA ASN A 393 -12.73 8.19 -6.42
C ASN A 393 -13.41 7.25 -7.44
N GLY A 394 -12.63 6.65 -8.34
CA GLY A 394 -13.10 5.66 -9.30
C GLY A 394 -13.67 4.40 -8.63
N PHE A 395 -13.00 3.87 -7.61
CA PHE A 395 -13.52 2.74 -6.84
C PHE A 395 -14.74 3.13 -5.99
N GLU A 396 -14.75 4.33 -5.41
CA GLU A 396 -15.93 4.84 -4.70
C GLU A 396 -17.17 4.89 -5.61
N CYS A 397 -17.01 5.38 -6.84
CA CYS A 397 -18.08 5.40 -7.82
C CYS A 397 -18.45 3.99 -8.33
N TYR A 398 -17.49 3.09 -8.51
CA TYR A 398 -17.79 1.68 -8.79
C TYR A 398 -18.70 1.08 -7.69
N VAL A 399 -18.38 1.32 -6.42
CA VAL A 399 -19.22 0.86 -5.29
C VAL A 399 -20.61 1.52 -5.36
N CYS A 400 -20.69 2.82 -5.70
CA CYS A 400 -21.96 3.53 -5.82
C CYS A 400 -22.88 2.99 -6.92
N ASP A 401 -22.36 2.82 -8.14
CA ASP A 401 -23.13 2.31 -9.29
C ASP A 401 -23.57 0.85 -9.04
N ARG A 402 -22.69 0.01 -8.46
CA ARG A 402 -23.02 -1.39 -8.09
C ARG A 402 -24.08 -1.48 -7.00
N GLU A 403 -24.03 -0.61 -5.99
CA GLU A 403 -25.00 -0.59 -4.90
C GLU A 403 -26.38 -0.09 -5.33
N ASN A 404 -26.45 0.95 -6.16
CA ASN A 404 -27.72 1.40 -6.72
C ASN A 404 -28.34 0.31 -7.62
N ALA A 405 -27.55 -0.36 -8.45
CA ALA A 405 -28.00 -1.51 -9.24
C ALA A 405 -28.51 -2.67 -8.36
N ARG A 406 -27.82 -2.99 -7.25
CA ARG A 406 -28.26 -4.00 -6.27
C ARG A 406 -29.60 -3.63 -5.63
N LEU A 407 -29.73 -2.39 -5.15
CA LEU A 407 -30.95 -1.89 -4.50
C LEU A 407 -32.14 -1.85 -5.47
N ALA A 408 -31.92 -1.49 -6.73
CA ALA A 408 -32.93 -1.56 -7.79
C ALA A 408 -33.37 -3.01 -8.06
N ALA A 409 -32.42 -3.96 -8.15
CA ALA A 409 -32.71 -5.38 -8.31
C ALA A 409 -33.48 -5.97 -7.11
N GLU A 410 -33.12 -5.60 -5.87
CA GLU A 410 -33.90 -5.97 -4.69
C GLU A 410 -35.32 -5.39 -4.73
N GLN A 411 -35.49 -4.13 -5.13
CA GLN A 411 -36.81 -3.53 -5.24
C GLN A 411 -37.66 -4.22 -6.34
N ALA A 412 -37.05 -4.58 -7.46
CA ALA A 412 -37.68 -5.33 -8.55
C ALA A 412 -38.10 -6.75 -8.10
N ASN A 413 -37.24 -7.46 -7.36
CA ASN A 413 -37.57 -8.74 -6.74
C ASN A 413 -38.72 -8.62 -5.72
N ARG A 414 -38.68 -7.62 -4.83
CA ARG A 414 -39.75 -7.38 -3.84
C ARG A 414 -41.09 -7.03 -4.50
N LYS A 415 -41.08 -6.33 -5.65
CA LYS A 415 -42.28 -6.01 -6.45
C LYS A 415 -42.85 -7.21 -7.21
N ALA A 416 -41.99 -8.05 -7.80
CA ALA A 416 -42.41 -9.18 -8.65
C ALA A 416 -41.46 -10.39 -8.52
N PRO A 417 -41.50 -11.15 -7.41
CA PRO A 417 -40.50 -12.19 -7.10
C PRO A 417 -40.59 -13.44 -8.00
N ARG A 418 -41.65 -13.57 -8.81
CA ARG A 418 -41.80 -14.66 -9.79
C ARG A 418 -41.08 -14.40 -11.12
N THR A 419 -40.82 -13.13 -11.46
CA THR A 419 -40.14 -12.74 -12.72
C THR A 419 -38.74 -12.21 -12.45
N ASN A 420 -38.55 -11.50 -11.34
CA ASN A 420 -37.30 -10.87 -10.95
C ASN A 420 -36.66 -11.72 -9.83
N PRO A 421 -35.61 -12.52 -10.10
CA PRO A 421 -34.93 -13.27 -9.05
C PRO A 421 -34.22 -12.32 -8.06
N PRO A 422 -33.97 -12.75 -6.80
CA PRO A 422 -33.19 -11.95 -5.87
C PRO A 422 -31.75 -11.79 -6.39
N PRO A 423 -31.10 -10.63 -6.17
CA PRO A 423 -29.70 -10.45 -6.55
C PRO A 423 -28.82 -11.45 -5.79
N LYS A 424 -27.92 -12.13 -6.52
CA LYS A 424 -27.01 -13.11 -5.93
C LYS A 424 -25.99 -12.38 -5.04
N PRO A 425 -25.71 -12.84 -3.80
CA PRO A 425 -24.60 -12.33 -3.02
C PRO A 425 -23.28 -12.52 -3.77
N LYS A 426 -22.58 -11.42 -4.03
CA LYS A 426 -21.21 -11.42 -4.55
C LYS A 426 -20.25 -11.28 -3.38
N MET A 427 -19.28 -12.19 -3.28
CA MET A 427 -18.16 -12.11 -2.34
C MET A 427 -16.86 -12.26 -3.15
N ALA A 428 -15.80 -11.62 -2.71
CA ALA A 428 -14.47 -11.81 -3.27
C ALA A 428 -13.95 -13.24 -3.02
N THR A 429 -13.00 -13.67 -3.85
CA THR A 429 -12.33 -14.98 -3.72
C THR A 429 -10.86 -14.80 -3.35
N ASN A 430 -10.14 -15.91 -3.06
CA ASN A 430 -8.70 -15.86 -2.82
C ASN A 430 -7.93 -15.22 -3.99
N ALA A 431 -8.43 -15.27 -5.23
CA ALA A 431 -7.77 -14.63 -6.36
C ALA A 431 -7.70 -13.09 -6.25
N HIS A 432 -8.53 -12.46 -5.41
CA HIS A 432 -8.58 -11.00 -5.27
C HIS A 432 -7.46 -10.45 -4.37
N MET A 433 -6.70 -11.31 -3.68
CA MET A 433 -5.46 -10.97 -2.97
C MET A 433 -4.54 -12.20 -2.99
N GLY A 434 -4.73 -13.13 -2.05
CA GLY A 434 -4.23 -14.51 -2.15
C GLY A 434 -2.72 -14.67 -2.19
N CYS A 435 -1.99 -13.82 -1.48
CA CYS A 435 -0.53 -13.90 -1.44
C CYS A 435 -0.04 -15.12 -0.65
N PRO A 436 1.07 -15.75 -1.08
CA PRO A 436 1.61 -16.93 -0.41
C PRO A 436 2.25 -16.59 0.95
N LEU A 437 2.55 -17.64 1.72
CA LEU A 437 3.46 -17.58 2.86
C LEU A 437 4.80 -16.95 2.40
N PRO A 438 5.39 -16.01 3.18
CA PRO A 438 6.71 -15.45 2.90
C PRO A 438 7.79 -16.53 2.71
N SER A 439 8.75 -16.27 1.83
CA SER A 439 9.87 -17.16 1.49
C SER A 439 11.20 -16.41 1.67
N PRO A 440 12.27 -17.07 2.14
CA PRO A 440 13.61 -16.49 2.13
C PRO A 440 14.02 -15.97 0.75
N GLY A 441 14.83 -14.94 0.75
CA GLY A 441 15.34 -14.29 -0.45
C GLY A 441 16.42 -15.15 -1.09
N TYR A 442 17.19 -15.87 -0.29
CA TYR A 442 18.23 -16.78 -0.76
C TYR A 442 18.49 -17.90 0.27
N GLY A 443 18.72 -19.12 -0.23
CA GLY A 443 18.77 -20.35 0.58
C GLY A 443 17.38 -20.94 0.86
N GLU A 444 17.34 -22.17 1.39
CA GLU A 444 16.09 -22.79 1.82
C GLU A 444 15.74 -22.40 3.26
N VAL A 445 14.44 -22.49 3.62
CA VAL A 445 13.97 -22.20 4.99
C VAL A 445 14.67 -23.07 6.04
N GLN A 446 15.09 -24.29 5.66
CA GLN A 446 15.74 -25.24 6.57
C GLN A 446 17.23 -24.93 6.81
N ASP A 447 17.85 -24.09 5.98
CA ASP A 447 19.25 -23.66 6.11
C ASP A 447 19.40 -22.43 7.03
N LEU A 448 18.29 -21.80 7.42
CA LEU A 448 18.28 -20.61 8.27
C LEU A 448 18.50 -20.98 9.76
N PRO A 449 19.25 -20.17 10.53
CA PRO A 449 19.32 -20.31 11.98
C PRO A 449 17.94 -20.20 12.64
N ALA A 450 17.73 -20.94 13.73
CA ALA A 450 16.46 -20.90 14.48
C ALA A 450 16.21 -19.55 15.20
N ASP A 451 17.26 -18.74 15.32
CA ASP A 451 17.30 -17.37 15.83
C ASP A 451 17.31 -16.30 14.73
N ASP A 452 17.11 -16.66 13.46
CA ASP A 452 16.99 -15.71 12.35
C ASP A 452 15.70 -14.85 12.49
N GLU A 453 15.87 -13.54 12.65
CA GLU A 453 14.79 -12.59 12.92
C GLU A 453 13.67 -12.62 11.86
N TRP A 454 14.03 -12.83 10.59
CA TRP A 454 13.06 -12.93 9.49
C TRP A 454 12.20 -14.19 9.62
N LEU A 455 12.83 -15.31 9.99
CA LEU A 455 12.17 -16.61 10.17
C LEU A 455 11.21 -16.60 11.37
N GLN A 456 11.54 -15.86 12.42
CA GLN A 456 10.66 -15.70 13.59
C GLN A 456 9.48 -14.77 13.31
N MET A 457 9.68 -13.69 12.55
CA MET A 457 8.66 -12.66 12.31
C MET A 457 7.63 -13.07 11.24
N TRP A 458 8.05 -13.15 9.98
CA TRP A 458 7.12 -13.12 8.85
C TRP A 458 6.23 -14.37 8.69
N PRO A 459 6.72 -15.59 8.91
CA PRO A 459 5.86 -16.77 8.97
C PRO A 459 4.86 -16.70 10.14
N GLN A 460 5.25 -16.12 11.28
CA GLN A 460 4.38 -16.01 12.45
C GLN A 460 3.24 -15.03 12.20
N ASP A 461 3.53 -13.83 11.69
CA ASP A 461 2.51 -12.82 11.36
C ASP A 461 1.54 -13.30 10.28
N TYR A 462 2.03 -14.04 9.28
CA TYR A 462 1.19 -14.68 8.27
C TYR A 462 0.18 -15.64 8.90
N TRP A 463 0.60 -16.54 9.80
CA TRP A 463 -0.32 -17.51 10.42
C TRP A 463 -1.21 -16.90 11.51
N GLN A 464 -0.72 -15.95 12.32
CA GLN A 464 -1.56 -15.18 13.26
C GLN A 464 -2.68 -14.45 12.52
N SER A 465 -2.41 -13.94 11.32
CA SER A 465 -3.41 -13.27 10.49
C SER A 465 -4.51 -14.21 9.97
N LEU A 466 -4.24 -15.51 9.80
CA LEU A 466 -5.27 -16.50 9.49
C LEU A 466 -6.21 -16.72 10.69
N ASP A 467 -5.65 -16.92 11.88
CA ASP A 467 -6.46 -17.07 13.10
C ASP A 467 -7.33 -15.82 13.34
N GLN A 468 -6.81 -14.61 13.11
CA GLN A 468 -7.60 -13.37 13.15
C GLN A 468 -8.72 -13.34 12.11
N ALA A 469 -8.45 -13.77 10.86
CA ALA A 469 -9.45 -13.84 9.79
C ALA A 469 -10.61 -14.78 10.16
N GLU A 470 -10.30 -15.97 10.66
CA GLU A 470 -11.28 -16.99 11.05
C GLU A 470 -12.02 -16.61 12.34
N GLY A 471 -11.33 -15.95 13.28
CA GLY A 471 -11.92 -15.38 14.48
C GLY A 471 -13.00 -14.35 14.14
N LEU A 472 -12.72 -13.42 13.21
CA LEU A 472 -13.69 -12.42 12.78
C LEU A 472 -14.80 -13.05 11.90
N GLU A 473 -14.49 -14.01 11.04
CA GLU A 473 -15.54 -14.76 10.33
C GLU A 473 -16.49 -15.46 11.31
N SER A 474 -15.94 -16.01 12.40
CA SER A 474 -16.71 -16.63 13.48
C SER A 474 -17.61 -15.64 14.24
N LEU A 475 -17.14 -14.41 14.49
CA LEU A 475 -17.97 -13.33 15.05
C LEU A 475 -19.12 -12.96 14.11
N ILE A 476 -18.83 -12.77 12.82
CA ILE A 476 -19.83 -12.40 11.79
C ILE A 476 -20.88 -13.52 11.64
N ARG A 477 -20.44 -14.79 11.55
CA ARG A 477 -21.34 -15.96 11.48
C ARG A 477 -22.19 -16.14 12.74
N ALA A 478 -21.70 -15.72 13.91
CA ALA A 478 -22.45 -15.72 15.16
C ALA A 478 -23.43 -14.54 15.29
N ASN A 479 -23.42 -13.57 14.36
CA ASN A 479 -24.13 -12.29 14.48
C ASN A 479 -23.76 -11.55 15.79
N GLU A 480 -22.50 -11.65 16.19
CA GLU A 480 -21.96 -10.96 17.37
C GLU A 480 -21.83 -9.44 17.10
N SER A 481 -22.07 -8.62 18.12
CA SER A 481 -21.95 -7.15 18.06
C SER A 481 -20.71 -6.61 18.75
N ASN A 482 -20.10 -7.39 19.67
CA ASN A 482 -18.92 -6.97 20.41
C ASN A 482 -17.61 -7.55 19.80
N PRO A 483 -16.81 -6.76 19.06
CA PRO A 483 -15.57 -7.26 18.45
C PRO A 483 -14.47 -7.61 19.46
N ALA A 484 -14.55 -7.15 20.72
CA ALA A 484 -13.61 -7.55 21.77
C ALA A 484 -13.68 -9.06 22.12
N LEU A 485 -14.71 -9.77 21.64
CA LEU A 485 -14.81 -11.22 21.75
C LEU A 485 -13.95 -11.99 20.74
N LEU A 486 -13.23 -11.31 19.82
CA LEU A 486 -12.36 -11.92 18.81
C LEU A 486 -11.43 -13.00 19.39
N TRP A 487 -10.65 -12.69 20.41
CA TRP A 487 -9.72 -13.63 21.04
C TRP A 487 -10.43 -14.86 21.63
N LYS A 488 -11.65 -14.69 22.14
CA LYS A 488 -12.49 -15.80 22.63
C LYS A 488 -12.98 -16.69 21.49
N HIS A 489 -13.17 -16.16 20.29
CA HIS A 489 -13.48 -16.95 19.09
C HIS A 489 -12.24 -17.71 18.59
N ILE A 490 -11.10 -17.04 18.48
CA ILE A 490 -9.80 -17.65 18.11
C ILE A 490 -9.45 -18.82 19.04
N GLN A 491 -9.50 -18.61 20.36
CA GLN A 491 -9.25 -19.66 21.35
C GLN A 491 -10.19 -20.87 21.21
N ARG A 492 -11.48 -20.66 20.90
CA ARG A 492 -12.42 -21.77 20.65
C ARG A 492 -12.05 -22.54 19.37
N ILE A 493 -11.61 -21.87 18.31
CA ILE A 493 -11.19 -22.49 17.05
C ILE A 493 -9.92 -23.32 17.27
N ALA A 494 -8.90 -22.77 17.93
CA ALA A 494 -7.67 -23.47 18.28
C ALA A 494 -7.94 -24.73 19.14
N VAL A 495 -8.83 -24.64 20.13
CA VAL A 495 -9.24 -25.80 20.95
C VAL A 495 -10.06 -26.82 20.14
N SER A 496 -10.79 -26.41 19.10
CA SER A 496 -11.48 -27.33 18.17
C SER A 496 -10.47 -28.11 17.30
N ARG A 497 -9.48 -27.39 16.73
CA ARG A 497 -8.35 -27.96 15.97
C ARG A 497 -7.59 -29.01 16.80
N ALA A 498 -7.16 -28.64 18.01
CA ALA A 498 -6.43 -29.52 18.93
C ALA A 498 -7.24 -30.76 19.40
N ARG A 499 -8.55 -30.82 19.13
CA ARG A 499 -9.43 -31.94 19.43
C ARG A 499 -9.82 -32.77 18.20
N GLY A 500 -9.20 -32.51 17.04
CA GLY A 500 -9.49 -33.23 15.79
C GLY A 500 -10.92 -33.02 15.28
N LYS A 501 -11.50 -31.83 15.49
CA LYS A 501 -12.89 -31.51 15.14
C LYS A 501 -13.04 -30.53 13.96
N HIS A 502 -12.21 -30.69 12.93
CA HIS A 502 -12.34 -30.01 11.63
C HIS A 502 -11.86 -30.92 10.50
#